data_AF-A0A933LYR2-F1
#
_entry.id   AF-A0A933LYR2-F1
#
_cell.length_a   1.000
_cell.length_b   1.000
_cell.length_c   1.000
_cell.angle_alpha   90.00
_cell.angle_beta   90.00
_cell.angle_gamma   90.00
#
_symmetry.space_group_name_H-M   'P 1'
#
loop_
_entity.id
_entity.type
_entity.pdbx_description
1 polymer ?
#
loop_
_entity_poly.entity_id
_entity_poly.type
_entity_poly.pdbx_seq_one_letter_code
_entity_poly.pdbx_strand_id
1 'polypeptide(L)'
;MIRHLLHEFDRALADFDRAIEIDPTLAKAYFDRGVTYQHLKKYPEALRDYTRSLRLDDRNVLAYNNRGAVHLLLGQPDKAIQDWETALEIDPSFASAKLNRRILYRRIKRPDPGTRKFPAPGRRPTEATPAMEPSSDDE
;
A
#
# COMPACT_ATOMS: atom_id res chain seq x y z
N MET A 1 22.55 -22.40 0.83
CA MET A 1 22.00 -21.07 1.20
C MET A 1 20.50 -20.94 0.92
N ILE A 2 19.99 -21.18 -0.31
CA ILE A 2 18.54 -21.00 -0.64
C ILE A 2 17.57 -21.86 0.21
N ARG A 3 17.89 -23.14 0.47
CA ARG A 3 17.03 -24.02 1.29
C ARG A 3 16.87 -23.55 2.74
N HIS A 4 17.89 -22.89 3.29
CA HIS A 4 17.86 -22.39 4.66
C HIS A 4 16.89 -21.22 4.80
N LEU A 5 16.95 -20.27 3.87
CA LEU A 5 16.03 -19.12 3.82
C LEU A 5 14.57 -19.56 3.64
N LEU A 6 14.30 -20.52 2.76
CA LEU A 6 12.93 -21.06 2.61
C LEU A 6 12.42 -21.69 3.91
N HIS A 7 13.27 -22.44 4.60
CA HIS A 7 12.92 -23.05 5.88
C HIS A 7 12.69 -22.04 7.01
N GLU A 8 13.38 -20.89 6.97
CA GLU A 8 13.13 -19.79 7.90
C GLU A 8 11.81 -19.08 7.61
N PHE A 9 11.48 -18.87 6.32
CA PHE A 9 10.20 -18.28 5.95
C PHE A 9 9.01 -19.17 6.31
N ASP A 10 9.10 -20.49 6.12
CA ASP A 10 8.04 -21.41 6.52
C ASP A 10 7.80 -21.41 8.03
N ARG A 11 8.87 -21.35 8.83
CA ARG A 11 8.78 -21.21 10.30
C ARG A 11 8.16 -19.88 10.71
N ALA A 12 8.60 -18.78 10.09
CA ALA A 12 8.02 -17.46 10.36
C ALA A 12 6.52 -17.42 10.04
N LEU A 13 6.09 -18.01 8.93
CA LEU A 13 4.66 -18.11 8.59
C LEU A 13 3.88 -18.86 9.68
N ALA A 14 4.38 -20.01 10.15
CA ALA A 14 3.74 -20.78 11.20
C ALA A 14 3.63 -20.00 12.53
N ASP A 15 4.69 -19.25 12.90
CA ASP A 15 4.69 -18.41 14.11
C ASP A 15 3.64 -17.29 14.00
N PHE A 16 3.52 -16.65 12.83
CA PHE A 16 2.50 -15.62 12.60
C PHE A 16 1.08 -16.19 12.55
N ASP A 17 0.89 -17.37 11.96
CA ASP A 17 -0.38 -18.08 11.99
C ASP A 17 -0.81 -18.34 13.44
N ARG A 18 0.11 -18.84 14.27
CA ARG A 18 -0.16 -19.07 15.69
C ARG A 18 -0.45 -17.78 16.45
N ALA A 19 0.28 -16.69 16.17
CA ALA A 19 0.02 -15.39 16.77
C ALA A 19 -1.39 -14.87 16.42
N ILE A 20 -1.83 -15.08 15.18
CA ILE A 20 -3.17 -14.68 14.71
C ILE A 20 -4.27 -15.55 15.30
N GLU A 21 -4.03 -16.84 15.53
CA GLU A 21 -4.97 -17.71 16.25
C GLU A 21 -5.17 -17.27 17.71
N ILE A 22 -4.09 -16.84 18.37
CA ILE A 22 -4.12 -16.37 19.76
C ILE A 22 -4.77 -14.99 19.83
N ASP A 23 -4.40 -14.07 18.95
CA ASP A 23 -4.96 -12.73 18.85
C ASP A 23 -5.27 -12.35 17.38
N PRO A 24 -6.53 -12.51 16.94
CA PRO A 24 -6.96 -12.16 15.58
C PRO A 24 -6.97 -10.65 15.28
N THR A 25 -6.72 -9.81 16.28
CA THR A 25 -6.68 -8.35 16.20
C THR A 25 -5.26 -7.79 16.18
N LEU A 26 -4.24 -8.64 16.28
CA LEU A 26 -2.84 -8.24 16.25
C LEU A 26 -2.42 -7.77 14.85
N ALA A 27 -2.59 -6.48 14.56
CA ALA A 27 -2.28 -5.87 13.27
C ALA A 27 -0.85 -6.16 12.78
N LYS A 28 0.11 -6.18 13.72
CA LYS A 28 1.52 -6.46 13.44
C LYS A 28 1.76 -7.87 12.89
N ALA A 29 1.05 -8.88 13.39
CA ALA A 29 1.22 -10.26 12.92
C ALA A 29 0.79 -10.39 11.44
N TYR A 30 -0.31 -9.75 11.06
CA TYR A 30 -0.71 -9.68 9.64
C TYR A 30 0.31 -8.91 8.80
N PHE A 31 0.83 -7.77 9.29
CA PHE A 31 1.85 -7.01 8.55
C PHE A 31 3.10 -7.85 8.29
N ASP A 32 3.66 -8.48 9.33
CA ASP A 32 4.89 -9.26 9.22
C ASP A 32 4.68 -10.51 8.35
N ARG A 33 3.53 -11.20 8.48
CA ARG A 33 3.18 -12.32 7.59
C ARG A 33 3.05 -11.87 6.13
N GLY A 34 2.49 -10.68 5.90
CA GLY A 34 2.44 -10.05 4.58
C GLY A 34 3.83 -9.78 3.99
N VAL A 35 4.78 -9.30 4.81
CA VAL A 35 6.19 -9.13 4.40
C VAL A 35 6.81 -10.46 4.01
N THR A 36 6.61 -11.52 4.81
CA THR A 36 7.12 -12.86 4.48
C THR A 36 6.52 -13.38 3.16
N TYR A 37 5.22 -13.23 2.93
CA TYR A 37 4.59 -13.59 1.66
C TYR A 37 5.15 -12.79 0.48
N GLN A 38 5.42 -11.50 0.66
CA GLN A 38 6.05 -10.68 -0.38
C GLN A 38 7.45 -11.18 -0.74
N HIS A 39 8.28 -11.56 0.26
CA HIS A 39 9.60 -12.15 0.02
C HIS A 39 9.53 -13.48 -0.74
N LEU A 40 8.50 -14.27 -0.45
CA LEU A 40 8.19 -15.52 -1.17
C LEU A 40 7.51 -15.31 -2.53
N LYS A 41 7.30 -14.05 -2.95
CA LYS A 41 6.57 -13.65 -4.17
C LYS A 41 5.11 -14.15 -4.22
N LYS A 42 4.53 -14.45 -3.07
CA LYS A 42 3.12 -14.79 -2.86
C LYS A 42 2.30 -13.50 -2.70
N TYR A 43 2.22 -12.74 -3.79
CA TYR A 43 1.66 -11.39 -3.80
C TYR A 43 0.18 -11.30 -3.41
N PRO A 44 -0.72 -12.22 -3.85
CA PRO A 44 -2.11 -12.19 -3.41
C PRO A 44 -2.28 -12.34 -1.89
N GLU A 45 -1.51 -13.24 -1.28
CA GLU A 45 -1.50 -13.47 0.17
C GLU A 45 -0.95 -12.25 0.92
N ALA A 46 0.14 -11.65 0.41
CA ALA A 46 0.68 -10.41 0.97
C ALA A 46 -0.34 -9.27 0.94
N LEU A 47 -1.08 -9.08 -0.16
CA LEU A 47 -2.13 -8.06 -0.25
C LEU A 47 -3.24 -8.29 0.77
N ARG A 48 -3.69 -9.54 0.94
CA ARG A 48 -4.74 -9.90 1.91
C ARG A 48 -4.32 -9.52 3.32
N ASP A 49 -3.08 -9.85 3.67
CA ASP A 49 -2.54 -9.63 5.01
C ASP A 49 -2.24 -8.15 5.29
N TYR A 50 -1.64 -7.42 4.34
CA TYR A 50 -1.49 -5.97 4.48
C TYR A 50 -2.85 -5.27 4.60
N THR A 51 -3.85 -5.71 3.85
CA THR A 51 -5.21 -5.15 3.95
C THR A 51 -5.85 -5.49 5.29
N ARG A 52 -5.62 -6.67 5.85
CA ARG A 52 -6.12 -7.02 7.19
C ARG A 52 -5.40 -6.21 8.27
N SER A 53 -4.08 -6.04 8.16
CA SER A 53 -3.30 -5.18 9.05
C SER A 53 -3.82 -3.75 9.03
N LEU A 54 -4.03 -3.16 7.84
CA LEU A 54 -4.54 -1.79 7.68
C LEU A 54 -5.99 -1.59 8.12
N ARG A 55 -6.79 -2.66 8.22
CA ARG A 55 -8.12 -2.57 8.85
C ARG A 55 -8.06 -2.54 10.39
N LEU A 56 -6.97 -3.04 10.96
CA LEU A 56 -6.75 -3.09 12.41
C LEU A 56 -5.94 -1.87 12.90
N ASP A 57 -5.00 -1.40 12.08
CA ASP A 57 -4.20 -0.19 12.27
C ASP A 57 -4.11 0.57 10.94
N ASP A 58 -4.99 1.56 10.78
CA ASP A 58 -5.11 2.36 9.56
C ASP A 58 -4.05 3.47 9.45
N ARG A 59 -3.14 3.59 10.43
CA ARG A 59 -2.06 4.59 10.45
C ARG A 59 -0.69 3.99 10.13
N ASN A 60 -0.62 2.70 9.80
CA ASN A 60 0.64 2.04 9.49
C ASN A 60 1.18 2.41 8.10
N VAL A 61 2.05 3.42 8.06
CA VAL A 61 2.69 3.91 6.82
C VAL A 61 3.54 2.86 6.10
N LEU A 62 4.13 1.91 6.83
CA LEU A 62 4.91 0.82 6.24
C LEU A 62 3.99 -0.17 5.50
N ALA A 63 2.82 -0.48 6.08
CA ALA A 63 1.85 -1.37 5.48
C ALA A 63 1.30 -0.79 4.17
N TYR A 64 0.94 0.51 4.14
CA TYR A 64 0.56 1.18 2.89
C TYR A 64 1.69 1.14 1.87
N ASN A 65 2.92 1.48 2.26
CA ASN A 65 4.05 1.49 1.34
C ASN A 65 4.31 0.11 0.70
N ASN A 66 4.29 -0.94 1.51
CA ASN A 66 4.54 -2.30 1.05
C ASN A 66 3.38 -2.82 0.21
N ARG A 67 2.12 -2.57 0.62
CA ARG A 67 0.95 -2.91 -0.19
C ARG A 67 0.96 -2.21 -1.55
N GLY A 68 1.36 -0.94 -1.59
CA GLY A 68 1.52 -0.19 -2.83
C GLY A 68 2.61 -0.79 -3.74
N ALA A 69 3.74 -1.22 -3.17
CA ALA A 69 4.77 -1.93 -3.91
C ALA A 69 4.27 -3.26 -4.50
N VAL A 70 3.48 -4.03 -3.74
CA VAL A 70 2.87 -5.28 -4.22
C VAL A 70 1.84 -5.01 -5.33
N HIS A 71 1.01 -3.98 -5.19
CA HIS A 71 0.10 -3.56 -6.26
C HIS A 71 0.84 -3.24 -7.55
N LEU A 72 1.99 -2.55 -7.48
CA LEU A 72 2.80 -2.26 -8.66
C LEU A 72 3.38 -3.54 -9.30
N LEU A 73 3.85 -4.50 -8.49
CA LEU A 73 4.33 -5.81 -8.97
C LEU A 73 3.23 -6.62 -9.69
N LEU A 74 1.98 -6.43 -9.27
CA LEU A 74 0.80 -7.02 -9.92
C LEU A 74 0.25 -6.20 -11.09
N GLY A 75 0.95 -5.15 -11.52
CA GLY A 75 0.52 -4.31 -12.65
C GLY A 75 -0.66 -3.38 -12.33
N GLN A 76 -0.85 -3.02 -11.06
CA GLN A 76 -1.94 -2.15 -10.57
C GLN A 76 -1.38 -0.79 -10.10
N PRO A 77 -0.87 0.06 -11.00
CA PRO A 77 -0.20 1.31 -10.63
C PRO A 77 -1.11 2.31 -9.93
N ASP A 78 -2.40 2.37 -10.28
CA ASP A 78 -3.34 3.33 -9.66
C ASP A 78 -3.50 3.04 -8.16
N LYS A 79 -3.64 1.76 -7.80
CA LYS A 79 -3.71 1.32 -6.40
C LYS A 79 -2.40 1.57 -5.66
N ALA A 80 -1.26 1.37 -6.34
CA ALA A 80 0.05 1.67 -5.77
C ALA A 80 0.19 3.16 -5.42
N ILE A 81 -0.25 4.04 -6.32
CA ILE A 81 -0.25 5.49 -6.09
C ILE A 81 -1.16 5.85 -4.93
N GLN A 82 -2.37 5.32 -4.89
CA GLN A 82 -3.31 5.56 -3.80
C GLN A 82 -2.69 5.21 -2.44
N ASP A 83 -2.11 4.01 -2.31
CA ASP A 83 -1.47 3.58 -1.06
C ASP A 83 -0.30 4.49 -0.66
N TRP A 84 0.57 4.88 -1.61
CA TRP A 84 1.68 5.78 -1.31
C TRP A 84 1.22 7.21 -0.98
N GLU A 85 0.11 7.66 -1.55
CA GLU A 85 -0.46 8.95 -1.16
C GLU A 85 -1.05 8.90 0.24
N THR A 86 -1.80 7.85 0.60
CA THR A 86 -2.29 7.68 1.98
C THR A 86 -1.13 7.59 2.98
N ALA A 87 -0.04 6.89 2.65
CA ALA A 87 1.15 6.87 3.49
C ALA A 87 1.73 8.30 3.71
N LEU A 88 1.72 9.15 2.67
CA LEU A 88 2.21 10.52 2.73
C LEU A 88 1.22 11.51 3.36
N GLU A 89 -0.07 11.18 3.41
CA GLU A 89 -1.06 11.91 4.21
C GLU A 89 -0.85 11.69 5.70
N ILE A 90 -0.49 10.45 6.08
CA ILE A 90 -0.20 10.10 7.48
C ILE A 90 1.18 10.63 7.90
N ASP A 91 2.21 10.42 7.08
CA ASP A 91 3.57 10.93 7.29
C ASP A 91 4.13 11.56 6.01
N PRO A 92 4.02 12.89 5.86
CA PRO A 92 4.55 13.61 4.70
C PRO A 92 6.08 13.48 4.52
N SER A 93 6.81 13.08 5.56
CA SER A 93 8.26 12.91 5.53
C SER A 93 8.70 11.51 5.09
N PHE A 94 7.76 10.58 4.90
CA PHE A 94 8.05 9.19 4.61
C PHE A 94 8.73 9.00 3.23
N ALA A 95 10.07 8.93 3.26
CA ALA A 95 10.92 9.00 2.08
C ALA A 95 10.66 7.88 1.07
N SER A 96 10.37 6.66 1.53
CA SER A 96 10.15 5.50 0.66
C SER A 96 8.91 5.69 -0.23
N ALA A 97 7.76 6.11 0.34
CA ALA A 97 6.56 6.36 -0.44
C ALA A 97 6.77 7.52 -1.43
N LYS A 98 7.44 8.60 -1.01
CA LYS A 98 7.77 9.74 -1.88
C LYS A 98 8.63 9.30 -3.07
N LEU A 99 9.64 8.48 -2.82
CA LEU A 99 10.54 7.96 -3.85
C LEU A 99 9.81 7.04 -4.82
N ASN A 100 9.06 6.06 -4.29
CA ASN A 100 8.28 5.10 -5.07
C ASN A 100 7.28 5.79 -5.98
N ARG A 101 6.48 6.72 -5.43
CA ARG A 101 5.53 7.53 -6.17
C ARG A 101 6.21 8.36 -7.27
N ARG A 102 7.33 9.01 -6.96
CA ARG A 102 8.12 9.79 -7.94
C ARG A 102 8.66 8.92 -9.08
N ILE A 103 9.16 7.72 -8.78
CA ILE A 103 9.65 6.77 -9.80
C ILE A 103 8.50 6.36 -10.72
N LEU A 104 7.35 5.98 -10.16
CA LEU A 104 6.20 5.57 -10.94
C LEU A 104 5.67 6.71 -11.83
N TYR A 105 5.53 7.92 -11.30
CA TYR A 105 5.12 9.09 -12.11
C TYR A 105 6.08 9.36 -13.28
N ARG A 106 7.39 9.20 -13.08
CA ARG A 106 8.37 9.35 -14.18
C ARG A 106 8.17 8.29 -15.26
N ARG A 107 7.88 7.04 -14.87
CA ARG A 107 7.59 5.94 -15.80
C ARG A 107 6.30 6.17 -16.60
N ILE A 108 5.27 6.74 -15.96
CA ILE A 108 4.00 7.06 -16.64
C ILE A 108 4.18 8.24 -17.62
N LYS A 109 4.93 9.29 -17.23
CA LYS A 109 5.18 10.45 -18.09
C LYS A 109 6.14 10.16 -19.25
N ARG A 110 7.07 9.22 -19.07
CA ARG A 110 8.02 8.77 -20.09
C ARG A 110 7.91 7.25 -20.22
N PRO A 111 6.84 6.76 -20.86
CA PRO A 111 6.71 5.32 -21.08
C PRO A 111 7.86 4.88 -21.97
N ASP A 112 8.59 3.85 -21.51
CA ASP A 112 9.57 3.16 -22.34
C ASP A 112 8.82 2.64 -23.59
N PRO A 113 9.35 2.80 -24.82
CA PRO A 113 8.72 2.31 -26.05
C PRO A 113 8.34 0.81 -26.00
N GLY A 114 8.87 0.03 -25.05
CA GLY A 114 8.47 -1.37 -24.79
C GLY A 114 7.39 -1.60 -23.72
N THR A 115 6.86 -0.58 -23.06
CA THR A 115 5.90 -0.75 -21.94
C THR A 115 4.45 -0.45 -22.34
N ARG A 116 3.53 -1.36 -21.98
CA ARG A 116 2.08 -1.14 -22.11
C ARG A 116 1.72 0.11 -21.32
N LYS A 117 1.14 1.13 -21.99
CA LYS A 117 0.74 2.40 -21.37
C LYS A 117 -0.13 2.13 -20.13
N PHE A 118 0.29 2.66 -19.00
CA PHE A 118 -0.58 2.74 -17.82
C PHE A 118 -1.41 4.03 -17.93
N PRO A 119 -2.73 4.00 -17.67
CA PRO A 119 -3.53 5.21 -17.61
C PRO A 119 -2.96 6.18 -16.56
N ALA A 120 -3.14 7.48 -16.78
CA ALA A 120 -2.75 8.47 -15.79
C ALA A 120 -3.58 8.24 -14.51
N PRO A 121 -2.97 8.33 -13.31
CA PRO A 121 -3.72 8.17 -12.08
C PRO A 121 -4.85 9.20 -12.04
N GLY A 122 -6.06 8.72 -11.77
CA GLY A 122 -7.23 9.57 -11.61
C GLY A 122 -6.94 10.60 -10.53
N ARG A 123 -7.12 11.90 -10.84
CA ARG A 123 -7.11 12.93 -9.80
C ARG A 123 -8.21 12.57 -8.81
N ARG A 124 -7.88 12.48 -7.52
CA ARG A 124 -8.93 12.44 -6.49
C ARG A 124 -9.81 13.70 -6.65
N PRO A 125 -11.15 13.58 -6.48
CA PRO A 125 -11.99 14.75 -6.36
C PRO A 125 -11.43 15.57 -5.19
N THR A 126 -10.93 16.76 -5.48
CA THR A 126 -10.67 17.75 -4.44
C THR A 126 -12.00 17.98 -3.74
N GLU A 127 -12.02 17.81 -2.42
CA GLU A 127 -13.15 18.14 -1.57
C GLU A 127 -13.76 19.46 -2.06
N ALA A 128 -15.03 19.39 -2.47
CA ALA A 128 -15.78 20.58 -2.79
C ALA A 128 -15.85 21.41 -1.51
N THR A 129 -15.13 22.54 -1.48
CA THR A 129 -15.38 23.60 -0.53
C THR A 129 -16.87 23.92 -0.61
N PRO A 130 -17.64 23.87 0.50
CA PRO A 130 -19.03 24.31 0.46
C PRO A 130 -19.03 25.77 0.00
N ALA A 131 -19.66 26.06 -1.12
CA ALA A 131 -19.94 27.43 -1.50
C ALA A 131 -20.77 28.04 -0.37
N MET A 132 -20.25 29.07 0.29
CA MET A 132 -21.08 29.98 1.07
C MET A 132 -22.11 30.56 0.11
N GLU A 133 -23.38 30.24 0.33
CA GLU A 133 -24.46 31.03 -0.23
C GLU A 133 -24.35 32.46 0.34
N PRO A 134 -24.35 33.51 -0.50
CA PRO A 134 -24.54 34.85 0.01
C PRO A 134 -25.99 34.98 0.47
N SER A 135 -26.20 35.03 1.78
CA SER A 135 -27.44 35.54 2.38
C SER A 135 -27.52 37.02 2.05
N SER A 136 -28.22 37.35 0.97
CA SER A 136 -28.72 38.70 0.71
C SER A 136 -29.84 38.98 1.71
N ASP A 137 -29.52 39.83 2.69
CA ASP A 137 -30.53 40.74 3.24
C ASP A 137 -31.00 41.64 2.10
N ASP A 138 -32.29 41.61 1.78
CA ASP A 138 -33.04 42.71 1.14
C ASP A 138 -34.54 42.32 1.09
N GLU A 139 -35.26 42.67 2.17
CA GLU A 139 -36.59 43.35 2.25
C GLU A 139 -37.23 43.21 3.64
#